data_AF-A0A920SDX7-F1
#
_entry.id   AF-A0A920SDX7-F1
#
_cell.length_a   1.000
_cell.length_b   1.000
_cell.length_c   1.000
_cell.angle_alpha   90.00
_cell.angle_beta   90.00
_cell.angle_gamma   90.00
#
_symmetry.space_group_name_H-M   'P 1'
#
loop_
_entity.id
_entity.type
_entity.pdbx_description
1 polymer ?
#
loop_
_entity_poly.entity_id
_entity_poly.type
_entity_poly.pdbx_seq_one_letter_code
_entity_poly.pdbx_strand_id
1 'polypeptide(L)'
;MIIWLDNQDNHRSAINENFGRELLELFTMGVGNYTELDIKECARAFTGWTIANREYMEMRSQRDSDWPYGRIAWHFEYHPEDHDDGEKDFFWGSEVPLVVKI
;
A
#
# COMPACT_ATOMS: atom_id res chain seq x y z
N MET A 1 -5.55 -4.38 -4.43
CA MET A 1 -5.37 -3.79 -3.09
C MET A 1 -5.00 -2.32 -3.13
N ILE A 2 -4.28 -1.82 -4.15
CA ILE A 2 -3.89 -0.40 -4.23
C ILE A 2 -5.09 0.54 -4.06
N ILE A 3 -6.16 0.41 -4.84
CA ILE A 3 -7.39 1.22 -4.69
C ILE A 3 -8.18 0.90 -3.43
N TRP A 4 -8.14 -0.35 -2.97
CA TRP A 4 -9.03 -0.81 -1.89
C TRP A 4 -8.55 -0.38 -0.50
N LEU A 5 -7.23 -0.19 -0.35
CA LEU A 5 -6.56 0.20 0.89
C LEU A 5 -5.92 1.59 0.77
N ASP A 6 -6.29 2.36 -0.25
CA ASP A 6 -5.75 3.69 -0.52
C ASP A 6 -4.21 3.78 -0.64
N ASN A 7 -3.57 2.77 -1.24
CA ASN A 7 -2.13 2.80 -1.46
C ASN A 7 -1.72 3.80 -2.55
N GLN A 8 -2.64 4.25 -3.41
CA GLN A 8 -2.31 5.25 -4.43
C GLN A 8 -1.82 6.58 -3.84
N ASP A 9 -2.17 6.85 -2.58
CA ASP A 9 -1.79 8.04 -1.81
C ASP A 9 -0.59 7.75 -0.88
N ASN A 10 0.03 6.58 -1.00
CA ASN A 10 1.19 6.16 -0.20
C ASN A 10 2.49 6.59 -0.89
N HIS A 11 3.05 7.69 -0.40
CA HIS A 11 4.22 8.34 -1.00
C HIS A 11 5.42 8.26 -0.06
N ARG A 12 6.65 8.25 -0.60
CA ARG A 12 7.87 8.25 0.24
C ARG A 12 7.90 9.38 1.27
N SER A 13 7.38 10.56 0.91
CA SER A 13 7.34 11.73 1.79
C SER A 13 6.16 11.75 2.75
N ALA A 14 5.13 10.94 2.50
CA ALA A 14 3.90 10.85 3.28
C ALA A 14 3.38 9.41 3.24
N ILE A 15 3.86 8.59 4.16
CA ILE A 15 3.51 7.17 4.23
C ILE A 15 2.06 6.97 4.70
N ASN A 16 1.35 6.03 4.10
CA ASN A 16 0.00 5.67 4.50
C ASN A 16 0.03 4.57 5.58
N GLU A 17 0.05 4.96 6.85
CA GLU A 17 0.02 4.01 7.97
C GLU A 17 -1.27 3.17 8.01
N ASN A 18 -2.39 3.68 7.49
CA ASN A 18 -3.63 2.92 7.46
C ASN A 18 -3.51 1.72 6.51
N PHE A 19 -2.88 1.91 5.35
CA PHE A 19 -2.55 0.82 4.43
C PHE A 19 -1.73 -0.27 5.14
N GLY A 20 -0.66 0.12 5.83
CA GLY A 20 0.18 -0.82 6.58
C GLY A 20 -0.61 -1.58 7.65
N ARG A 21 -1.47 -0.89 8.40
CA ARG A 21 -2.33 -1.49 9.43
C ARG A 21 -3.31 -2.48 8.83
N GLU A 22 -4.08 -2.08 7.82
CA GLU A 22 -5.10 -2.93 7.21
C GLU A 22 -4.47 -4.14 6.53
N LEU A 23 -3.30 -3.98 5.91
CA LEU A 23 -2.55 -5.09 5.34
C LEU A 23 -2.11 -6.11 6.41
N LEU A 24 -1.62 -5.61 7.54
CA LEU A 24 -1.20 -6.44 8.67
C LEU A 24 -2.39 -7.14 9.34
N GLU A 25 -3.49 -6.42 9.56
CA GLU A 25 -4.68 -6.92 10.25
C GLU A 25 -5.52 -7.88 9.40
N LEU A 26 -5.77 -7.55 8.13
CA LEU A 26 -6.78 -8.25 7.34
C LEU A 26 -6.22 -9.42 6.53
N PHE A 27 -4.93 -9.40 6.17
CA PHE A 27 -4.37 -10.36 5.20
C PHE A 27 -3.16 -11.14 5.67
N THR A 28 -2.52 -10.76 6.77
CA THR A 28 -1.27 -11.40 7.21
C THR A 28 -1.30 -11.87 8.65
N MET A 29 -1.15 -10.97 9.62
CA MET A 29 -0.86 -11.29 11.04
C MET A 29 -2.10 -11.29 11.93
N GLY A 30 -3.17 -10.61 11.52
CA GLY A 30 -4.34 -10.41 12.38
C GLY A 30 -4.14 -9.31 13.42
N VAL A 31 -5.23 -8.98 14.11
CA VAL A 31 -5.26 -7.89 15.09
C VAL A 31 -4.36 -8.20 16.30
N GLY A 32 -3.45 -7.27 16.64
CA GLY A 32 -2.66 -7.33 17.87
C GLY A 32 -1.33 -8.10 17.79
N ASN A 33 -0.97 -8.63 16.62
CA ASN A 33 0.26 -9.40 16.41
C ASN A 33 1.40 -8.63 15.73
N TYR A 34 1.33 -7.29 15.71
CA TYR A 34 2.30 -6.42 15.07
C TYR A 34 2.44 -5.11 15.86
N THR A 35 3.54 -4.40 15.66
CA THR A 35 3.86 -3.14 16.36
C THR A 35 3.57 -1.92 15.49
N GLU A 36 3.53 -0.72 16.09
CA GLU A 36 3.42 0.52 15.31
C GLU A 36 4.60 0.70 14.34
N LEU A 37 5.78 0.18 14.69
CA LEU A 37 6.93 0.20 13.80
C LEU A 37 6.69 -0.69 12.57
N ASP A 38 6.15 -1.90 12.77
CA ASP A 38 5.80 -2.80 11.65
C ASP A 38 4.78 -2.15 10.70
N ILE A 39 3.83 -1.37 11.22
CA ILE A 39 2.87 -0.61 10.40
C ILE A 39 3.60 0.36 9.47
N LYS A 40 4.53 1.15 10.04
CA LYS A 40 5.27 2.17 9.29
C LYS A 40 6.20 1.54 8.26
N GLU A 41 6.92 0.49 8.63
CA GLU A 41 7.81 -0.24 7.72
C GLU A 41 7.03 -0.94 6.60
N CYS A 42 5.84 -1.48 6.93
CA CYS A 42 4.92 -2.03 5.94
C CYS A 42 4.44 -0.95 4.97
N ALA A 43 4.02 0.21 5.47
CA ALA A 43 3.61 1.32 4.62
C ALA A 43 4.76 1.77 3.70
N ARG A 44 5.98 1.93 4.24
CA ARG A 44 7.19 2.31 3.47
C ARG A 44 7.48 1.33 2.34
N ALA A 45 7.31 0.02 2.57
CA ALA A 45 7.54 -1.04 1.57
C ALA A 45 6.65 -0.94 0.32
N PHE A 46 5.49 -0.28 0.41
CA PHE A 46 4.54 -0.19 -0.70
C PHE A 46 4.40 1.23 -1.27
N THR A 47 5.28 2.16 -0.88
CA THR A 47 5.37 3.49 -1.49
C THR A 47 5.71 3.42 -2.98
N GLY A 48 5.41 4.46 -3.74
CA GLY A 48 5.75 4.57 -5.17
C GLY A 48 4.78 3.88 -6.13
N TRP A 49 3.81 3.09 -5.64
CA TRP A 49 2.75 2.51 -6.47
C TRP A 49 1.53 3.43 -6.55
N THR A 50 1.19 3.89 -7.76
CA THR A 50 0.03 4.77 -7.99
C THR A 50 -0.80 4.35 -9.21
N ILE A 51 -1.83 5.15 -9.52
CA ILE A 51 -2.75 4.93 -10.65
C ILE A 51 -2.21 5.62 -11.89
N ALA A 52 -1.95 4.83 -12.94
CA ALA A 52 -1.52 5.37 -14.22
C ALA A 52 -2.64 6.18 -14.87
N ASN A 53 -2.35 7.44 -15.19
CA ASN A 53 -3.31 8.38 -15.76
C ASN A 53 -4.59 8.48 -14.91
N ARG A 54 -4.43 8.96 -13.68
CA ARG A 54 -5.48 9.12 -12.65
C ARG A 54 -6.75 9.75 -13.21
N GLU A 55 -6.64 10.88 -13.90
CA GLU A 55 -7.80 11.61 -14.46
C GLU A 55 -8.61 10.75 -15.44
N TYR A 56 -7.93 10.01 -16.33
CA TYR A 56 -8.60 9.12 -17.27
C TYR A 56 -9.28 7.94 -16.55
N MET A 57 -8.62 7.37 -15.53
CA MET A 57 -9.18 6.28 -14.74
C MET A 57 -10.39 6.72 -13.91
N GLU A 58 -10.34 7.91 -13.30
CA GLU A 58 -11.49 8.52 -12.60
C GLU A 58 -12.66 8.76 -13.55
N MET A 59 -12.39 9.27 -14.76
CA MET A 59 -13.45 9.43 -15.77
C MET A 59 -14.09 8.10 -16.16
N ARG A 60 -13.31 7.01 -16.24
CA ARG A 60 -13.86 5.67 -16.51
C ARG A 60 -14.69 5.16 -15.33
N SER A 61 -14.20 5.30 -14.10
CA SER A 61 -14.90 4.93 -12.86
C SER A 61 -16.25 5.62 -12.71
N GLN A 62 -16.37 6.88 -13.14
CA GLN A 62 -17.65 7.59 -13.12
C GLN A 62 -18.66 7.09 -14.18
N ARG A 63 -18.19 6.45 -15.25
CA ARG A 63 -19.05 6.06 -16.39
C ARG A 63 -19.42 4.58 -16.37
N ASP A 64 -18.53 3.73 -15.87
CA ASP A 64 -18.75 2.30 -15.70
C ASP A 64 -19.06 2.00 -14.24
N SER A 65 -19.87 0.97 -13.97
CA SER A 65 -20.06 0.51 -12.60
C SER A 65 -18.78 -0.15 -12.11
N ASP A 66 -18.23 0.28 -10.98
CA ASP A 66 -17.05 -0.34 -10.37
C ASP A 66 -17.39 -1.62 -9.58
N TRP A 67 -18.64 -1.75 -9.12
CA TRP A 67 -19.11 -2.86 -8.30
C TRP A 67 -20.52 -3.31 -8.73
N PRO A 68 -20.90 -4.60 -8.64
CA PRO A 68 -20.13 -5.78 -8.20
C PRO A 68 -19.34 -6.49 -9.32
N TYR A 69 -19.57 -6.12 -10.59
CA TYR A 69 -18.91 -6.72 -11.76
C TYR A 69 -18.22 -5.64 -12.60
N GLY A 70 -17.39 -4.83 -11.95
CA GLY A 70 -16.76 -3.70 -12.62
C GLY A 70 -15.92 -4.13 -13.82
N ARG A 71 -16.14 -3.44 -14.95
CA ARG A 71 -15.40 -3.69 -16.19
C ARG A 71 -14.10 -2.88 -16.29
N ILE A 72 -13.77 -2.14 -15.24
CA ILE A 72 -12.60 -1.28 -15.21
C ILE A 72 -11.39 -2.12 -14.82
N ALA A 73 -10.51 -2.32 -15.79
CA ALA A 73 -9.14 -2.69 -15.51
C ALA A 73 -8.39 -1.42 -15.10
N TRP A 74 -8.16 -1.26 -13.79
CA TRP A 74 -7.32 -0.19 -13.25
C TRP A 74 -5.89 -0.38 -13.77
N HIS A 75 -5.30 0.71 -14.23
CA HIS A 75 -3.90 0.73 -14.63
C HIS A 75 -3.07 1.26 -13.46
N PHE A 76 -2.02 0.53 -13.11
CA PHE A 76 -1.09 0.91 -12.06
C PHE A 76 0.26 1.24 -12.66
N GLU A 77 0.94 2.20 -12.08
CA GLU A 77 2.32 2.56 -12.41
C GLU A 77 3.15 2.63 -11.14
N TYR A 78 4.44 2.35 -11.29
CA TYR A 78 5.42 2.43 -10.23
C TYR A 78 6.39 3.58 -10.53
N HIS A 79 6.46 4.55 -9.63
CA HIS A 79 7.37 5.68 -9.67
C HIS A 79 8.52 5.42 -8.70
N PRO A 80 9.71 5.00 -9.18
CA PRO A 80 10.85 4.71 -8.33
C PRO A 80 11.31 5.93 -7.52
N GLU A 81 11.13 7.14 -8.03
CA GLU A 81 11.46 8.39 -7.34
C GLU A 81 10.61 8.66 -6.09
N ASP A 82 9.43 8.06 -6.02
CA ASP A 82 8.46 8.19 -4.93
C ASP A 82 8.40 6.94 -4.05
N HIS A 83 9.26 5.95 -4.32
CA HIS A 83 9.47 4.81 -3.48
C HIS A 83 10.57 5.06 -2.45
N ASP A 84 10.40 4.55 -1.24
CA ASP A 84 11.45 4.53 -0.23
C ASP A 84 12.31 3.26 -0.34
N ASP A 85 13.44 3.34 -1.04
CA ASP A 85 14.42 2.24 -1.16
C ASP A 85 15.22 1.95 0.13
N GLY A 86 14.90 2.62 1.24
CA GLY A 86 15.53 2.37 2.54
C GLY A 86 15.39 0.91 2.99
N GLU A 87 16.34 0.46 3.81
CA GLU A 87 16.19 -0.81 4.52
C GLU A 87 15.06 -0.69 5.54
N LYS A 88 14.29 -1.79 5.67
CA LYS A 88 13.05 -1.83 6.44
C LYS A 88 13.15 -2.94 7.47
N ASP A 89 12.95 -2.61 8.74
CA ASP A 89 13.13 -3.53 9.86
C ASP A 89 11.77 -4.02 10.36
N PHE A 90 11.45 -5.27 10.09
CA PHE A 90 10.20 -5.87 10.55
C PHE A 90 10.41 -6.78 11.76
N PHE A 91 9.69 -6.52 12.83
CA PHE A 91 9.74 -7.30 14.07
C PHE A 91 8.72 -8.45 14.07
N TRP A 92 7.58 -8.30 13.39
CA TRP A 92 6.54 -9.36 13.28
C TRP A 92 6.12 -9.98 14.62
N GLY A 93 6.13 -9.20 15.71
CA GLY A 93 5.85 -9.72 17.05
C GLY A 93 6.98 -10.55 17.68
N SER A 94 8.18 -10.53 17.10
CA SER A 94 9.40 -11.15 17.62
C SER A 94 10.40 -10.12 18.14
N GLU A 95 11.38 -10.55 18.94
CA GLU A 95 12.43 -9.67 19.49
C GLU A 95 13.55 -9.34 18.48
N VAL A 96 13.62 -10.06 17.34
CA VAL A 96 14.69 -9.93 16.36
C VAL A 96 14.13 -9.37 15.05
N PRO A 97 14.63 -8.21 14.58
CA PRO A 97 14.15 -7.64 13.33
C PRO A 97 14.64 -8.44 12.11
N LEU A 98 13.74 -8.62 11.14
CA LEU A 98 14.05 -9.06 9.80
C LEU A 98 14.22 -7.83 8.91
N VAL A 99 15.45 -7.61 8.45
CA VAL A 99 15.79 -6.54 7.51
C VAL A 99 15.36 -6.95 6.11
N VAL A 100 14.48 -6.17 5.49
CA VAL A 100 13.99 -6.43 4.13
C VAL A 100 14.30 -5.24 3.23
N LYS A 101 14.71 -5.55 2.00
CA LYS A 101 14.90 -4.58 0.93
C LYS A 101 13.90 -4.92 -0.18
N ILE A 102 12.81 -4.17 -0.18
CA ILE A 102 11.74 -4.19 -1.18
C ILE A 102 11.82 -2.87 -1.90
#